data_AF-A0A962V2R1-F1
#
_entry.id   AF-A0A962V2R1-F1
#
_cell.length_a   1.000
_cell.length_b   1.000
_cell.length_c   1.000
_cell.angle_alpha   90.00
_cell.angle_beta   90.00
_cell.angle_gamma   90.00
#
_symmetry.space_group_name_H-M   'P 1'
#
loop_
_entity.id
_entity.type
_entity.pdbx_description
1 polymer ?
#
loop_
_entity_poly.entity_id
_entity_poly.type
_entity_poly.pdbx_seq_one_letter_code
_entity_poly.pdbx_strand_id
1 'polypeptide(L)'
;EVQTIIAHYPLLNDKLYQRWQGDPAPIVEAMQQRLGGTQLREAMQHVKDHAPPPQKPAIHIPRLKKPFTDLDKDRFIKQAFAVIRDYFKEGLKQLDTAHPEIDVDFTEITSIKFVCKAYVNGDLKAQRRIWLGGITGSHEISFLDGEQSYDTDNHYNGWVSVADDGYDLFLTDTTLTFYGNSPDKLSPEEAAELLWKGFTDQLTW
;
A
#
# COMPACT_ATOMS: atom_id res chain seq x y z
N GLU A 1 -24.41 27.93 37.02
CA GLU A 1 -23.39 27.80 35.95
C GLU A 1 -23.54 26.52 35.12
N VAL A 2 -23.68 25.33 35.72
CA VAL A 2 -23.85 24.06 34.97
C VAL A 2 -25.12 24.01 34.09
N GLN A 3 -26.25 24.54 34.56
CA GLN A 3 -27.50 24.56 33.76
C GLN A 3 -27.42 25.46 32.51
N THR A 4 -26.61 26.52 32.56
CA THR A 4 -26.42 27.45 31.44
C THR A 4 -25.60 26.81 30.31
N ILE A 5 -24.61 25.99 30.68
CA ILE A 5 -23.77 25.24 29.73
C ILE A 5 -24.59 24.13 29.05
N ILE A 6 -25.45 23.43 29.78
CA ILE A 6 -26.31 22.36 29.25
C ILE A 6 -27.34 22.93 28.25
N ALA A 7 -27.86 24.13 28.48
CA ALA A 7 -28.77 24.79 27.56
C ALA A 7 -28.09 25.24 26.24
N HIS A 8 -26.79 25.57 26.29
CA HIS A 8 -26.01 25.96 25.10
C HIS A 8 -25.45 24.76 24.31
N TYR A 9 -25.22 23.62 24.97
CA TYR A 9 -24.66 22.43 24.36
C TYR A 9 -25.52 21.19 24.66
N PRO A 10 -26.69 21.06 24.01
CA PRO A 10 -27.65 19.98 24.30
C PRO A 10 -27.07 18.57 24.10
N LEU A 11 -26.06 18.43 23.23
CA LEU A 11 -25.37 17.16 22.98
C LEU A 11 -24.48 16.69 24.15
N LEU A 12 -24.03 17.60 25.02
CA LEU A 12 -23.18 17.25 26.17
C LEU A 12 -23.96 16.58 27.31
N ASN A 13 -25.30 16.66 27.31
CA ASN A 13 -26.17 16.01 28.29
C ASN A 13 -26.95 14.82 27.71
N ASP A 14 -26.70 14.47 26.45
CA ASP A 14 -27.35 13.34 25.78
C ASP A 14 -26.68 12.03 26.22
N LYS A 15 -27.29 11.32 27.18
CA LYS A 15 -26.79 10.05 27.74
C LYS A 15 -27.01 8.84 26.82
N LEU A 16 -27.30 9.06 25.53
CA LEU A 16 -27.47 7.97 24.56
C LEU A 16 -26.12 7.52 24.00
N TYR A 17 -25.67 6.36 24.46
CA TYR A 17 -24.50 5.67 23.92
C TYR A 17 -24.84 5.08 22.54
N GLN A 18 -24.27 5.65 21.47
CA GLN A 18 -24.28 5.01 20.15
C GLN A 18 -23.00 4.20 19.95
N ARG A 19 -23.17 2.95 19.51
CA ARG A 19 -22.06 2.05 19.26
C ARG A 19 -21.57 2.25 17.83
N TRP A 20 -20.31 2.62 17.67
CA TRP A 20 -19.65 2.73 16.37
C TRP A 20 -19.53 1.34 15.72
N GLN A 21 -20.07 1.18 14.51
CA GLN A 21 -20.10 -0.10 13.77
C GLN A 21 -19.25 -0.07 12.49
N GLY A 22 -18.34 0.90 12.35
CA GLY A 22 -17.48 1.05 11.17
C GLY A 22 -18.03 1.97 10.08
N ASP A 23 -19.30 2.40 10.18
CA ASP A 23 -19.93 3.36 9.28
C ASP A 23 -20.37 4.63 10.05
N PRO A 24 -19.88 5.83 9.65
CA PRO A 24 -20.30 7.10 10.25
C PRO A 24 -21.74 7.51 9.94
N ALA A 25 -22.30 7.08 8.81
CA ALA A 25 -23.59 7.56 8.32
C ALA A 25 -24.73 7.51 9.37
N PRO A 26 -24.97 6.39 10.08
CA PRO A 26 -26.05 6.31 11.07
C PRO A 26 -25.85 7.22 12.29
N ILE A 27 -24.60 7.54 12.63
CA ILE A 27 -24.29 8.44 13.75
C ILE A 27 -24.52 9.89 13.33
N VAL A 28 -24.09 10.24 12.12
CA VAL A 28 -24.30 11.56 11.53
C VAL A 28 -25.79 11.85 11.36
N GLU A 29 -26.57 10.88 10.88
CA GLU A 29 -28.02 11.03 10.71
C GLU A 29 -28.73 11.23 12.06
N ALA A 30 -28.37 10.42 13.07
CA ALA A 30 -28.93 10.57 14.41
C ALA A 30 -28.58 11.93 15.05
N MET A 31 -27.37 12.45 14.81
CA MET A 31 -26.99 13.79 15.26
C MET A 31 -27.78 14.89 14.55
N GLN A 32 -27.99 14.78 13.23
CA GLN A 32 -28.76 15.75 12.45
C GLN A 32 -30.22 15.84 12.90
N GLN A 33 -30.85 14.71 13.21
CA GLN A 33 -32.23 14.69 13.73
C GLN A 33 -32.34 15.34 15.12
N ARG A 34 -31.36 15.13 15.99
CA ARG A 34 -31.34 15.65 17.38
C ARG A 34 -31.07 17.14 17.46
N LEU A 35 -30.29 17.66 16.52
CA LEU A 35 -29.95 19.08 16.45
C LEU A 35 -31.13 19.97 16.00
N GLY A 36 -32.29 19.38 15.65
CA GLY A 36 -33.50 20.11 15.26
C GLY A 36 -33.24 21.00 14.04
N GLY A 37 -33.65 20.57 12.85
CA GLY A 37 -33.24 21.12 11.55
C GLY A 37 -33.29 22.65 11.35
N THR A 38 -33.90 23.41 12.26
CA THR A 38 -33.89 24.88 12.29
C THR A 38 -32.55 25.46 12.80
N GLN A 39 -31.97 24.94 13.88
CA GLN A 39 -30.69 25.47 14.43
C GLN A 39 -29.49 25.13 13.55
N LEU A 40 -29.50 23.97 12.89
CA LEU A 40 -28.52 23.63 11.86
C LEU A 40 -28.62 24.56 10.66
N ARG A 41 -29.82 24.93 10.21
CA ARG A 41 -29.99 25.86 9.09
C ARG A 41 -29.52 27.26 9.42
N GLU A 42 -29.80 27.76 10.61
CA GLU A 42 -29.33 29.07 11.07
C GLU A 42 -27.81 29.09 11.31
N ALA A 43 -27.24 28.03 11.89
CA ALA A 43 -25.80 27.87 12.03
C ALA A 43 -25.09 27.72 10.68
N MET A 44 -25.66 26.96 9.74
CA MET A 44 -25.14 26.81 8.37
C MET A 44 -25.27 28.11 7.57
N GLN A 45 -26.30 28.93 7.83
CA GLN A 45 -26.44 30.26 7.24
C GLN A 45 -25.37 31.22 7.79
N HIS A 46 -25.12 31.20 9.12
CA HIS A 46 -24.02 31.95 9.74
C HIS A 46 -22.64 31.51 9.25
N VAL A 47 -22.41 30.22 8.98
CA VAL A 47 -21.16 29.71 8.37
C VAL A 47 -21.04 30.14 6.90
N LYS A 48 -22.15 30.29 6.17
CA LYS A 48 -22.16 30.79 4.79
C LYS A 48 -21.78 32.28 4.69
N ASP A 49 -22.13 33.05 5.71
CA ASP A 49 -21.86 34.50 5.76
C ASP A 49 -20.45 34.82 6.30
N HIS A 50 -19.77 33.86 6.94
CA HIS A 50 -18.37 33.97 7.34
C HIS A 50 -17.50 33.20 6.35
N ALA A 51 -17.12 33.86 5.25
CA ALA A 51 -16.00 33.41 4.44
C ALA A 51 -14.81 33.11 5.39
N PRO A 52 -14.12 31.96 5.23
CA PRO A 52 -12.92 31.69 6.01
C PRO A 52 -12.01 32.92 5.92
N PRO A 53 -11.50 33.45 7.06
CA PRO A 53 -10.56 34.56 6.99
C PRO A 53 -9.47 34.18 6.00
N PRO A 54 -9.03 35.08 5.11
CA PRO A 54 -8.04 34.76 4.09
C PRO A 54 -6.86 34.07 4.78
N GLN A 55 -6.71 32.78 4.51
CA GLN A 55 -5.63 31.99 5.10
C GLN A 55 -4.35 32.66 4.59
N LYS A 56 -3.58 33.25 5.52
CA LYS A 56 -2.25 33.77 5.18
C LYS A 56 -1.55 32.66 4.41
N PRO A 57 -1.01 32.94 3.20
CA PRO A 57 -0.38 31.91 2.41
C PRO A 57 0.67 31.23 3.30
N ALA A 58 0.53 29.92 3.47
CA ALA A 58 1.46 29.14 4.26
C ALA A 58 2.86 29.37 3.68
N ILE A 59 3.80 29.80 4.52
CA ILE A 59 5.17 30.01 4.08
C ILE A 59 5.72 28.64 3.69
N HIS A 60 6.07 28.47 2.41
CA HIS A 60 6.67 27.25 1.91
C HIS A 60 8.10 27.12 2.47
N ILE A 61 8.29 26.20 3.40
CA ILE A 61 9.61 25.86 3.93
C ILE A 61 10.19 24.73 3.05
N PRO A 62 11.35 24.92 2.40
CA PRO A 62 11.94 23.89 1.55
C PRO A 62 12.36 22.66 2.36
N ARG A 63 12.15 21.45 1.81
CA ARG A 63 12.73 20.22 2.37
C ARG A 63 14.25 20.29 2.20
N LEU A 64 14.99 19.98 3.26
CA LEU A 64 16.44 19.88 3.24
C LEU A 64 16.84 18.43 2.94
N LYS A 65 17.89 18.26 2.12
CA LYS A 65 18.46 16.94 1.87
C LYS A 65 19.05 16.35 3.15
N LYS A 66 18.83 15.07 3.38
CA LYS A 66 19.39 14.30 4.50
C LYS A 66 20.06 13.04 3.95
N PRO A 67 21.25 12.65 4.46
CA PRO A 67 21.82 11.36 4.13
C PRO A 67 20.99 10.25 4.77
N PHE A 68 20.72 9.19 4.01
CA PHE A 68 20.11 7.97 4.54
C PHE A 68 21.19 7.01 5.03
N THR A 69 20.98 6.44 6.22
CA THR A 69 21.90 5.46 6.80
C THR A 69 21.63 4.07 6.27
N ASP A 70 22.58 3.14 6.44
CA ASP A 70 22.37 1.73 6.11
C ASP A 70 21.19 1.13 6.91
N LEU A 71 21.01 1.57 8.16
CA LEU A 71 19.85 1.16 8.97
C LEU A 71 18.52 1.59 8.35
N ASP A 72 18.47 2.78 7.74
CA ASP A 72 17.27 3.27 7.05
C ASP A 72 17.00 2.42 5.80
N LYS A 73 18.05 2.09 5.04
CA LYS A 73 17.97 1.25 3.83
C LYS A 73 17.55 -0.18 4.16
N ASP A 74 18.09 -0.75 5.23
CA ASP A 74 17.72 -2.07 5.75
C ASP A 74 16.24 -2.15 6.17
N ARG A 75 15.74 -1.11 6.84
CA ARG A 75 14.33 -1.04 7.23
C ARG A 75 13.44 -0.89 6.00
N PHE A 76 13.82 0.00 5.09
CA PHE A 76 13.06 0.25 3.87
C PHE A 76 12.94 -1.01 3.02
N ILE A 77 14.04 -1.74 2.75
CA ILE A 77 13.99 -2.92 1.89
C ILE A 77 13.15 -4.05 2.51
N LYS A 78 13.24 -4.26 3.83
CA LYS A 78 12.41 -5.25 4.54
C LYS A 78 10.93 -4.90 4.47
N GLN A 79 10.61 -3.62 4.62
CA GLN A 79 9.24 -3.13 4.52
C GLN A 79 8.71 -3.26 3.09
N ALA A 80 9.53 -2.93 2.09
CA ALA A 80 9.19 -3.07 0.69
C ALA A 80 8.94 -4.53 0.29
N PHE A 81 9.78 -5.46 0.76
CA PHE A 81 9.57 -6.88 0.54
C PHE A 81 8.26 -7.39 1.17
N ALA A 82 7.90 -6.91 2.36
CA ALA A 82 6.63 -7.25 2.98
C ALA A 82 5.44 -6.77 2.13
N VAL A 83 5.49 -5.53 1.60
CA VAL A 83 4.48 -5.00 0.68
C VAL A 83 4.36 -5.89 -0.57
N ILE A 84 5.48 -6.21 -1.21
CA ILE A 84 5.50 -7.07 -2.41
C ILE A 84 4.93 -8.46 -2.11
N ARG A 85 5.33 -9.08 -0.99
CA ARG A 85 4.81 -10.38 -0.57
C ARG A 85 3.30 -10.35 -0.38
N ASP A 86 2.79 -9.35 0.33
CA ASP A 86 1.37 -9.26 0.66
C ASP A 86 0.54 -8.91 -0.59
N TYR A 87 1.09 -8.11 -1.51
CA TYR A 87 0.52 -7.86 -2.84
C TYR A 87 0.37 -9.16 -3.64
N PHE A 88 1.41 -10.00 -3.69
CA PHE A 88 1.34 -11.29 -4.40
C PHE A 88 0.33 -12.24 -3.77
N LYS A 89 0.22 -12.30 -2.44
CA LYS A 89 -0.79 -13.12 -1.76
C LYS A 89 -2.21 -12.72 -2.18
N GLU A 90 -2.50 -11.42 -2.19
CA GLU A 90 -3.81 -10.92 -2.59
C GLU A 90 -4.04 -11.08 -4.11
N GLY A 91 -3.03 -10.82 -4.93
CA GLY A 91 -3.10 -10.99 -6.38
C GLY A 91 -3.41 -12.43 -6.80
N LEU A 92 -2.76 -13.43 -6.19
CA LEU A 92 -3.03 -14.84 -6.47
C LEU A 92 -4.46 -15.23 -6.08
N LYS A 93 -4.93 -14.78 -4.91
CA LYS A 93 -6.30 -15.02 -4.46
C LYS A 93 -7.33 -14.44 -5.43
N GLN A 94 -7.09 -13.22 -5.94
CA GLN A 94 -7.96 -12.59 -6.93
C GLN A 94 -7.92 -13.32 -8.27
N LEU A 95 -6.74 -13.80 -8.71
CA LEU A 95 -6.56 -14.55 -9.94
C LEU A 95 -7.35 -15.87 -9.92
N ASP A 96 -7.21 -16.65 -8.85
CA ASP A 96 -7.94 -17.90 -8.59
C ASP A 96 -9.45 -17.69 -8.54
N THR A 97 -9.90 -16.59 -7.90
CA THR A 97 -11.33 -16.25 -7.83
C THR A 97 -11.91 -15.84 -9.20
N ALA A 98 -11.11 -15.18 -10.04
CA ALA A 98 -11.55 -14.64 -11.32
C ALA A 98 -11.59 -15.71 -12.43
N HIS A 99 -10.72 -16.73 -12.36
CA HIS A 99 -10.53 -17.72 -13.42
C HIS A 99 -10.55 -19.15 -12.85
N PRO A 100 -11.70 -19.87 -12.93
CA PRO A 100 -11.84 -21.22 -12.38
C PRO A 100 -10.90 -22.28 -13.00
N GLU A 101 -10.32 -22.01 -14.17
CA GLU A 101 -9.32 -22.84 -14.83
C GLU A 101 -7.90 -22.66 -14.27
N ILE A 102 -7.70 -21.67 -13.38
CA ILE A 102 -6.42 -21.34 -12.78
C ILE A 102 -6.40 -21.81 -11.34
N ASP A 103 -5.46 -22.68 -10.99
CA ASP A 103 -5.10 -22.98 -9.60
C ASP A 103 -3.83 -22.21 -9.23
N VAL A 104 -3.76 -21.68 -8.01
CA VAL A 104 -2.59 -20.94 -7.51
C VAL A 104 -1.97 -21.57 -6.27
N ASP A 105 -0.66 -21.45 -6.13
CA ASP A 105 0.07 -21.82 -4.91
C ASP A 105 0.99 -20.68 -4.47
N PHE A 106 0.97 -20.39 -3.16
CA PHE A 106 1.88 -19.44 -2.52
C PHE A 106 2.61 -20.15 -1.38
N THR A 107 3.93 -20.24 -1.50
CA THR A 107 4.79 -20.86 -0.49
C THR A 107 5.77 -19.84 0.10
N GLU A 108 5.65 -19.56 1.39
CA GLU A 108 6.63 -18.78 2.15
C GLU A 108 7.77 -19.71 2.60
N ILE A 109 8.97 -19.54 2.04
CA ILE A 109 10.12 -20.41 2.33
C ILE A 109 10.81 -19.92 3.62
N THR A 110 11.05 -18.61 3.71
CA THR A 110 11.57 -17.92 4.88
C THR A 110 10.96 -16.53 4.98
N SER A 111 11.26 -15.77 6.04
CA SER A 111 10.83 -14.37 6.17
C SER A 111 11.41 -13.44 5.09
N ILE A 112 12.36 -13.93 4.29
CA ILE A 112 13.06 -13.16 3.26
C ILE A 112 12.95 -13.81 1.87
N LYS A 113 12.14 -14.88 1.71
CA LYS A 113 12.01 -15.63 0.45
C LYS A 113 10.65 -16.28 0.34
N PHE A 114 9.99 -16.10 -0.80
CA PHE A 114 8.75 -16.80 -1.13
C PHE A 114 8.71 -17.23 -2.61
N VAL A 115 7.78 -18.14 -2.91
CA VAL A 115 7.55 -18.69 -4.24
C VAL A 115 6.05 -18.64 -4.54
N CYS A 116 5.73 -18.24 -5.77
CA CYS A 116 4.38 -18.23 -6.32
C CYS A 116 4.33 -19.16 -7.52
N LYS A 117 3.24 -19.90 -7.65
CA LYS A 117 2.95 -20.75 -8.82
C LYS A 117 1.52 -20.53 -9.28
N ALA A 118 1.32 -20.63 -10.57
CA ALA A 118 0.01 -20.64 -11.19
C ALA A 118 -0.05 -21.74 -12.25
N TYR A 119 -1.12 -22.52 -12.15
CA TYR A 119 -1.40 -23.67 -12.99
C TYR A 119 -2.62 -23.35 -13.84
N VAL A 120 -2.59 -23.65 -15.13
CA VAL A 120 -3.75 -23.49 -16.03
C VAL A 120 -4.18 -24.87 -16.48
N ASN A 121 -5.42 -25.26 -16.16
CA ASN A 121 -5.94 -26.61 -16.38
C ASN A 121 -5.03 -27.71 -15.79
N GLY A 122 -4.39 -27.44 -14.64
CA GLY A 122 -3.47 -28.35 -13.96
C GLY A 122 -2.01 -28.33 -14.45
N ASP A 123 -1.70 -27.65 -15.55
CA ASP A 123 -0.33 -27.50 -16.04
C ASP A 123 0.35 -26.27 -15.41
N LEU A 124 1.56 -26.42 -14.88
CA LEU A 124 2.34 -25.29 -14.38
C LEU A 124 2.68 -24.33 -15.54
N LYS A 125 2.13 -23.11 -15.52
CA LYS A 125 2.39 -22.09 -16.55
C LYS A 125 3.29 -20.97 -16.06
N ALA A 126 3.16 -20.57 -14.79
CA ALA A 126 4.00 -19.55 -14.21
C ALA A 126 4.54 -20.01 -12.85
N GLN A 127 5.84 -19.81 -12.64
CA GLN A 127 6.47 -19.97 -11.34
C GLN A 127 7.45 -18.82 -11.15
N ARG A 128 7.35 -18.12 -10.03
CA ARG A 128 8.28 -17.06 -9.67
C ARG A 128 8.73 -17.17 -8.23
N ARG A 129 10.04 -17.09 -8.02
CA ARG A 129 10.69 -16.98 -6.72
C ARG A 129 11.14 -15.54 -6.49
N ILE A 130 10.91 -15.01 -5.30
CA ILE A 130 11.29 -13.65 -4.92
C ILE A 130 11.98 -13.68 -3.55
N TRP A 131 13.11 -12.99 -3.40
CA TRP A 131 13.87 -12.97 -2.15
C TRP A 131 14.62 -11.65 -1.92
N LEU A 132 14.98 -11.38 -0.66
CA LEU A 132 15.85 -10.26 -0.28
C LEU A 132 17.33 -10.62 -0.48
N GLY A 133 18.09 -9.67 -1.02
CA GLY A 133 19.51 -9.77 -1.33
C GLY A 133 19.78 -10.38 -2.70
N GLY A 134 21.04 -10.30 -3.14
CA GLY A 134 21.46 -10.83 -4.44
C GLY A 134 22.94 -10.52 -4.73
N ILE A 135 23.26 -10.29 -6.00
CA ILE A 135 24.64 -10.07 -6.47
C ILE A 135 25.15 -8.66 -6.19
N THR A 136 24.28 -7.65 -6.11
CA THR A 136 24.74 -6.26 -5.92
C THR A 136 24.78 -5.85 -4.44
N GLY A 137 24.07 -6.57 -3.56
CA GLY A 137 24.22 -6.41 -2.12
C GLY A 137 23.03 -6.90 -1.29
N SER A 138 22.90 -6.39 -0.07
CA SER A 138 21.81 -6.71 0.87
C SER A 138 20.55 -5.86 0.70
N HIS A 139 20.65 -4.72 0.00
CA HIS A 139 19.55 -3.76 -0.19
C HIS A 139 18.86 -3.93 -1.55
N GLU A 140 18.55 -5.17 -1.90
CA GLU A 140 17.86 -5.49 -3.14
C GLU A 140 16.83 -6.61 -2.94
N ILE A 141 15.89 -6.70 -3.86
CA ILE A 141 14.92 -7.80 -3.97
C ILE A 141 15.12 -8.41 -5.35
N SER A 142 15.58 -9.66 -5.37
CA SER A 142 15.83 -10.42 -6.58
C SER A 142 14.66 -11.36 -6.88
N PHE A 143 14.49 -11.68 -8.16
CA PHE A 143 13.52 -12.67 -8.59
C PHE A 143 14.07 -13.60 -9.68
N LEU A 144 13.47 -14.78 -9.76
CA LEU A 144 13.76 -15.80 -10.75
C LEU A 144 12.46 -16.45 -11.22
N ASP A 145 12.35 -16.65 -12.52
CA ASP A 145 11.27 -17.37 -13.17
C ASP A 145 11.64 -18.84 -13.46
N GLY A 146 10.62 -19.70 -13.41
CA GLY A 146 10.71 -21.09 -13.82
C GLY A 146 11.06 -22.09 -12.72
N GLU A 147 11.10 -23.35 -13.13
CA GLU A 147 11.23 -24.54 -12.29
C GLU A 147 12.69 -24.86 -11.98
N GLN A 148 13.36 -24.04 -11.16
CA GLN A 148 14.68 -24.38 -10.61
C GLN A 148 14.61 -24.73 -9.12
N SER A 149 15.59 -25.52 -8.65
CA SER A 149 15.72 -25.94 -7.26
C SER A 149 15.69 -24.74 -6.29
N TYR A 150 15.00 -24.90 -5.17
CA TYR A 150 14.88 -23.87 -4.13
C TYR A 150 16.23 -23.52 -3.47
N ASP A 151 17.25 -24.37 -3.63
CA ASP A 151 18.51 -24.32 -2.89
C ASP A 151 19.60 -23.45 -3.52
N THR A 152 19.46 -23.01 -4.78
CA THR A 152 20.48 -22.21 -5.45
C THR A 152 19.96 -20.82 -5.82
N ASP A 153 20.61 -19.79 -5.26
CA ASP A 153 20.33 -18.37 -5.53
C ASP A 153 21.35 -17.75 -6.51
N ASN A 154 22.14 -18.57 -7.20
CA ASN A 154 23.17 -18.12 -8.14
C ASN A 154 22.63 -17.69 -9.52
N HIS A 155 21.31 -17.81 -9.74
CA HIS A 155 20.65 -17.38 -10.97
C HIS A 155 19.43 -16.53 -10.62
N TYR A 156 19.23 -15.47 -11.40
CA TYR A 156 18.10 -14.55 -11.28
C TYR A 156 17.80 -13.96 -12.65
N ASN A 157 16.54 -13.59 -12.85
CA ASN A 157 16.10 -12.87 -14.04
C ASN A 157 16.33 -11.36 -13.88
N GLY A 158 16.18 -10.87 -12.65
CA GLY A 158 16.36 -9.46 -12.35
C GLY A 158 16.21 -9.13 -10.87
N TRP A 159 16.37 -7.84 -10.56
CA TRP A 159 16.23 -7.33 -9.21
C TRP A 159 15.84 -5.85 -9.19
N VAL A 160 15.30 -5.42 -8.05
CA VAL A 160 15.10 -4.01 -7.69
C VAL A 160 15.98 -3.67 -6.49
N SER A 161 16.62 -2.50 -6.48
CA SER A 161 17.57 -2.09 -5.44
C SER A 161 17.12 -0.81 -4.74
N VAL A 162 17.51 -0.62 -3.48
CA VAL A 162 17.26 0.64 -2.77
C VAL A 162 18.17 1.74 -3.31
N ALA A 163 17.58 2.88 -3.65
CA ALA A 163 18.25 4.11 -3.99
C ALA A 163 17.69 5.29 -3.19
N ASP A 164 18.43 6.40 -3.16
CA ASP A 164 18.02 7.64 -2.50
C ASP A 164 18.47 8.87 -3.29
N ASP A 165 17.72 9.97 -3.17
CA ASP A 165 18.04 11.26 -3.80
C ASP A 165 18.37 12.36 -2.77
N GLY A 166 18.50 11.95 -1.50
CA GLY A 166 18.64 12.80 -0.33
C GLY A 166 17.32 13.34 0.23
N TYR A 167 16.17 13.08 -0.38
CA TYR A 167 14.85 13.44 0.16
C TYR A 167 14.04 12.23 0.57
N ASP A 168 14.03 11.20 -0.28
CA ASP A 168 13.22 10.01 -0.11
C ASP A 168 14.02 8.74 -0.49
N LEU A 169 13.68 7.61 0.14
CA LEU A 169 14.14 6.27 -0.25
C LEU A 169 13.14 5.69 -1.25
N PHE A 170 13.66 5.04 -2.29
CA PHE A 170 12.85 4.42 -3.33
C PHE A 170 13.54 3.15 -3.85
N LEU A 171 12.79 2.34 -4.59
CA LEU A 171 13.33 1.23 -5.35
C LEU A 171 13.70 1.73 -6.75
N THR A 172 14.84 1.30 -7.26
CA THR A 172 15.22 1.46 -8.65
C THR A 172 15.25 0.10 -9.32
N ASP A 173 14.68 0.07 -10.51
CA ASP A 173 14.75 -1.09 -11.37
C ASP A 173 16.13 -1.13 -12.04
N THR A 174 16.89 -2.22 -11.82
CA THR A 174 18.23 -2.38 -12.43
C THR A 174 18.24 -3.46 -13.52
N THR A 175 17.13 -4.19 -13.74
CA THR A 175 17.10 -5.33 -14.69
C THR A 175 15.78 -5.55 -15.43
N LEU A 176 14.65 -5.00 -14.96
CA LEU A 176 13.33 -5.07 -15.63
C LEU A 176 13.19 -4.04 -16.76
N THR A 177 14.30 -3.44 -17.23
CA THR A 177 14.35 -2.59 -18.43
C THR A 177 13.86 -3.31 -19.71
N PHE A 178 13.67 -4.63 -19.67
CA PHE A 178 13.02 -5.42 -20.72
C PHE A 178 11.50 -5.22 -20.82
N TYR A 179 10.83 -4.70 -19.78
CA TYR A 179 9.37 -4.47 -19.75
C TYR A 179 8.95 -3.04 -20.18
N GLY A 180 9.88 -2.20 -20.66
CA GLY A 180 9.62 -0.85 -21.17
C GLY A 180 10.16 0.28 -20.27
N ASN A 181 9.62 1.50 -20.42
CA ASN A 181 9.97 2.68 -19.59
C ASN A 181 9.50 2.48 -18.14
N SER A 182 10.23 1.68 -17.35
CA SER A 182 10.08 1.67 -15.90
C SER A 182 10.40 3.06 -15.35
N PRO A 183 9.58 3.62 -14.43
CA PRO A 183 9.92 4.85 -13.72
C PRO A 183 11.29 4.74 -13.04
N ASP A 184 12.08 5.82 -13.08
CA ASP A 184 13.40 5.88 -12.41
C ASP A 184 13.31 5.70 -10.88
N LYS A 185 12.12 5.88 -10.30
CA LYS A 185 11.84 5.73 -8.87
C LYS A 185 10.53 4.98 -8.69
N LEU A 186 10.60 3.88 -7.95
CA LEU A 186 9.46 3.04 -7.64
C LEU A 186 9.20 3.08 -6.13
N SER A 187 7.94 3.28 -5.77
CA SER A 187 7.42 2.90 -4.47
C SER A 187 7.43 1.36 -4.32
N PRO A 188 7.37 0.82 -3.09
CA PRO A 188 7.17 -0.60 -2.86
C PRO A 188 5.95 -1.18 -3.60
N GLU A 189 4.86 -0.41 -3.67
CA GLU A 189 3.62 -0.80 -4.34
C GLU A 189 3.80 -0.86 -5.86
N GLU A 190 4.45 0.13 -6.48
CA GLU A 190 4.76 0.13 -7.91
C GLU A 190 5.72 -1.00 -8.28
N ALA A 191 6.71 -1.29 -7.43
CA ALA A 191 7.60 -2.43 -7.62
C ALA A 191 6.84 -3.76 -7.52
N ALA A 192 5.87 -3.86 -6.60
CA ALA A 192 5.01 -5.04 -6.47
C ALA A 192 4.16 -5.25 -7.72
N GLU A 193 3.54 -4.19 -8.25
CA GLU A 193 2.76 -4.23 -9.48
C GLU A 193 3.62 -4.63 -10.69
N LEU A 194 4.81 -4.05 -10.83
CA LEU A 194 5.75 -4.37 -11.91
C LEU A 194 6.16 -5.86 -11.88
N LEU A 195 6.54 -6.37 -10.70
CA LEU A 195 6.88 -7.77 -10.51
C LEU A 195 5.67 -8.68 -10.71
N TRP A 196 4.47 -8.26 -10.31
CA TRP A 196 3.25 -9.03 -10.54
C TRP A 196 2.94 -9.15 -12.03
N LYS A 197 3.01 -8.04 -12.77
CA LYS A 197 2.77 -8.01 -14.21
C LYS A 197 3.67 -8.99 -14.95
N GLY A 198 4.97 -8.98 -14.66
CA GLY A 198 5.90 -9.92 -15.30
C GLY A 198 5.64 -11.39 -14.93
N PHE A 199 4.93 -11.68 -13.83
CA PHE A 199 4.55 -13.04 -13.43
C PHE A 199 3.33 -13.47 -14.22
N THR A 200 2.31 -12.60 -14.30
CA THR A 200 1.10 -12.86 -15.07
C THR A 200 1.33 -12.88 -16.58
N ASP A 201 2.33 -12.15 -17.10
CA ASP A 201 2.70 -12.18 -18.52
C ASP A 201 3.20 -13.58 -18.97
N GLN A 202 3.61 -14.44 -18.03
CA GLN A 202 3.99 -15.84 -18.31
C GLN A 202 2.76 -16.75 -18.52
N LEU A 203 1.59 -16.33 -18.06
CA LEU A 203 0.33 -17.04 -18.27
C LEU A 203 -0.10 -16.86 -19.72
N THR A 204 0.53 -17.63 -20.61
CA THR A 204 0.07 -17.76 -21.98
C THR A 204 -1.21 -18.61 -21.99
N TRP A 205 -2.28 -18.02 -22.53
CA TRP A 205 -3.60 -18.63 -22.70
C TRP A 205 -3.67 -19.51 -23.94
#